data_AF-A0A0Q8MUW9-F1
#
_entry.id   AF-A0A0Q8MUW9-F1
#
_cell.length_a   1.000
_cell.length_b   1.000
_cell.length_c   1.000
_cell.angle_alpha   90.00
_cell.angle_beta   90.00
_cell.angle_gamma   90.00
#
_symmetry.space_group_name_H-M   'P 1'
#
loop_
_entity.id
_entity.type
_entity.pdbx_description
1 polymer ?
#
loop_
_entity_poly.entity_id
_entity_poly.type
_entity_poly.pdbx_seq_one_letter_code
_entity_poly.pdbx_strand_id
1 'polypeptide(L)'
;MRGHGRLQAGGLPPNNHIDASGAGAGAISPEGQLTSPMSACQLAARNAHALAEQARAGAARGEPVEWRRAVLRKLSGEARDLLAGLREARRALNRP
;
A
#
# COMPACT_ATOMS: atom_id res chain seq x y z
N MET A 1 52.01 -28.12 -22.36
CA MET A 1 51.59 -26.70 -22.21
C MET A 1 50.10 -26.71 -21.90
N ARG A 2 49.71 -26.44 -20.65
CA ARG A 2 48.97 -25.23 -20.21
C ARG A 2 47.70 -24.97 -21.05
N GLY A 3 46.47 -24.97 -20.54
CA GLY A 3 46.02 -24.94 -19.15
C GLY A 3 44.56 -25.41 -18.99
N HIS A 4 44.31 -26.04 -17.84
CA HIS A 4 42.96 -26.33 -17.36
C HIS A 4 42.31 -25.03 -16.89
N GLY A 5 41.28 -24.58 -17.60
CA GLY A 5 40.36 -23.55 -17.16
C GLY A 5 39.52 -24.09 -16.00
N ARG A 6 39.82 -23.61 -14.79
CA ARG A 6 39.09 -23.89 -13.55
C ARG A 6 37.67 -23.36 -13.65
N LEU A 7 36.73 -24.18 -13.20
CA LEU A 7 35.35 -23.85 -12.86
C LEU A 7 35.30 -22.57 -12.02
N GLN A 8 34.51 -21.59 -12.46
CA GLN A 8 34.00 -20.55 -11.57
C GLN A 8 32.49 -20.45 -11.83
N ALA A 9 31.75 -21.22 -11.04
CA ALA A 9 30.32 -21.04 -10.87
C ALA A 9 30.12 -19.63 -10.32
N GLY A 10 29.53 -18.75 -11.14
CA GLY A 10 29.08 -17.43 -10.70
C GLY A 10 28.14 -17.62 -9.50
N GLY A 11 28.56 -17.06 -8.37
CA GLY A 11 27.91 -17.24 -7.09
C GLY A 11 26.45 -16.86 -7.12
N LEU A 12 25.59 -17.79 -6.72
CA LEU A 12 24.29 -17.48 -6.16
C LEU A 12 24.50 -16.55 -4.96
N PRO A 13 23.80 -15.40 -4.86
CA PRO A 13 23.83 -14.62 -3.63
C PRO A 13 23.30 -15.49 -2.49
N PRO A 14 23.90 -15.41 -1.28
CA PRO A 14 23.52 -16.25 -0.16
C PRO A 14 22.05 -16.03 0.20
N ASN A 15 21.36 -17.13 0.47
CA ASN A 15 20.04 -17.18 1.08
C ASN A 15 19.95 -16.14 2.20
N ASN A 16 19.09 -15.13 2.04
CA ASN A 16 18.59 -14.35 3.16
C ASN A 16 17.70 -15.27 3.98
N HIS A 17 18.30 -15.98 4.94
CA HIS A 17 17.58 -16.41 6.12
C HIS A 17 17.07 -15.15 6.81
N ILE A 18 15.82 -14.77 6.51
CA ILE A 18 15.09 -13.90 7.43
C ILE A 18 14.78 -14.80 8.62
N ASP A 19 15.63 -14.71 9.64
CA ASP A 19 15.32 -15.21 10.96
C ASP A 19 14.06 -14.47 11.44
N ALA A 20 12.94 -15.18 11.50
CA ALA A 20 11.68 -14.68 12.03
C ALA A 20 11.66 -14.67 13.58
N SER A 21 12.82 -14.81 14.22
CA SER A 21 12.96 -14.92 15.67
C SER A 21 13.62 -13.66 16.23
N GLY A 22 12.92 -12.52 16.19
CA GLY A 22 13.56 -11.30 16.69
C GLY A 22 12.80 -9.99 16.57
N ALA A 23 11.48 -9.98 16.68
CA ALA A 23 10.77 -8.74 17.00
C ALA A 23 9.71 -9.07 18.03
N GLY A 24 10.11 -8.90 19.30
CA GLY A 24 9.27 -9.14 20.45
C GLY A 24 7.94 -8.40 20.34
N ALA A 25 7.01 -8.81 21.20
CA ALA A 25 5.85 -8.03 21.59
C ALA A 25 6.31 -6.70 22.22
N GLY A 26 6.88 -5.82 21.40
CA GLY A 26 7.20 -4.45 21.74
C GLY A 26 5.88 -3.72 21.82
N ALA A 27 5.62 -3.10 22.96
CA ALA A 27 4.51 -2.17 23.11
C ALA A 27 4.52 -1.24 21.89
N ILE A 28 3.47 -1.31 21.07
CA ILE A 28 3.34 -0.45 19.90
C ILE A 28 3.27 0.97 20.46
N SER A 29 4.33 1.75 20.27
CA SER A 29 4.35 3.16 20.70
C SER A 29 3.07 3.86 20.22
N PRO A 30 2.52 4.81 20.96
CA PRO A 30 1.34 5.58 20.54
C PRO A 30 1.47 6.11 19.10
N GLU A 31 2.69 6.50 18.70
CA GLU A 31 3.05 6.93 17.35
C GLU A 31 2.93 5.79 16.32
N GLY A 32 3.34 4.57 16.69
CA GLY A 32 3.14 3.37 15.88
C GLY A 32 1.66 3.02 15.69
N GLN A 33 0.83 3.26 16.71
CA GLN A 33 -0.62 3.06 16.64
C GLN A 33 -1.31 4.05 15.70
N LEU A 34 -0.71 5.22 15.46
CA LEU A 34 -1.21 6.24 14.51
C LEU A 34 -0.64 6.09 13.11
N THR A 35 0.60 5.60 12.98
CA THR A 35 1.30 5.48 11.69
C THR A 35 0.54 4.59 10.71
N SER A 36 0.00 3.46 11.19
CA SER A 36 -0.78 2.54 10.34
C SER A 36 -2.09 3.15 9.84
N PRO A 37 -3.02 3.63 10.69
CA PRO A 37 -4.28 4.20 10.20
C PRO A 37 -4.08 5.50 9.41
N MET A 38 -3.06 6.31 9.72
CA MET A 38 -2.73 7.49 8.90
C MET A 38 -2.20 7.11 7.52
N SER A 39 -1.34 6.08 7.41
CA SER A 39 -0.86 5.61 6.11
C SER A 39 -1.98 5.03 5.25
N ALA A 40 -2.93 4.30 5.86
CA ALA A 40 -4.15 3.84 5.18
C ALA A 40 -4.99 5.02 4.66
N CYS A 41 -5.18 6.08 5.46
CA CYS A 41 -5.87 7.29 5.02
C CYS A 41 -5.17 7.96 3.84
N GLN A 42 -3.85 8.12 3.91
CA GLN A 42 -3.06 8.75 2.85
C GLN A 42 -3.13 7.95 1.55
N LEU A 43 -3.08 6.62 1.63
CA LEU A 43 -3.20 5.74 0.47
C LEU A 43 -4.58 5.88 -0.19
N ALA A 44 -5.66 5.76 0.59
CA ALA A 44 -7.02 5.90 0.09
C ALA A 44 -7.26 7.29 -0.55
N ALA A 45 -6.73 8.36 0.05
CA ALA A 45 -6.84 9.70 -0.52
C ALA A 45 -6.12 9.84 -1.88
N ARG A 46 -4.92 9.26 -2.02
CA ARG A 46 -4.17 9.26 -3.29
C ARG A 46 -4.90 8.48 -4.37
N ASN A 47 -5.42 7.29 -4.04
CA ASN A 47 -6.20 6.47 -4.95
C ASN A 47 -7.49 7.17 -5.39
N ALA A 48 -8.21 7.78 -4.44
CA ALA A 48 -9.41 8.55 -4.73
C ALA A 48 -9.12 9.72 -5.70
N HIS A 49 -8.02 10.44 -5.49
CA HIS A 49 -7.59 11.50 -6.39
C HIS A 49 -7.30 10.98 -7.81
N ALA A 50 -6.54 9.89 -7.93
CA ALA A 50 -6.25 9.28 -9.22
C ALA A 50 -7.51 8.80 -9.96
N LEU A 51 -8.46 8.19 -9.25
CA LEU A 51 -9.75 7.79 -9.81
C LEU A 51 -10.61 8.98 -10.24
N ALA A 52 -10.56 10.09 -9.50
CA ALA A 52 -11.27 11.31 -9.87
C ALA A 52 -10.70 11.92 -11.16
N GLU A 53 -9.38 11.95 -11.32
CA GLU A 53 -8.75 12.38 -12.58
C GLU A 53 -9.09 11.44 -13.73
N GLN A 54 -9.06 10.13 -13.49
CA GLN A 54 -9.47 9.14 -14.48
C GLN A 54 -10.92 9.37 -14.91
N ALA A 55 -11.83 9.63 -13.98
CA ALA A 55 -13.24 9.91 -14.26
C ALA A 55 -13.39 11.17 -15.12
N ARG A 56 -12.67 12.26 -14.80
CA ARG A 56 -12.64 13.50 -15.59
C ARG A 56 -12.15 13.26 -17.01
N ALA A 57 -10.99 12.61 -17.15
CA ALA A 57 -10.41 12.31 -18.45
C ALA A 57 -11.30 11.39 -19.28
N GLY A 58 -11.90 10.36 -18.66
CA GLY A 58 -12.84 9.47 -19.32
C GLY A 58 -14.13 10.17 -19.78
N ALA A 59 -14.64 11.11 -18.99
CA ALA A 59 -15.77 11.94 -19.41
C ALA A 59 -15.43 12.78 -20.65
N ALA A 60 -14.24 13.39 -20.69
CA ALA A 60 -13.77 14.16 -21.85
C ALA A 60 -13.57 13.30 -23.11
N ARG A 61 -13.17 12.03 -22.95
CA ARG A 61 -13.03 11.06 -24.06
C ARG A 61 -14.36 10.45 -24.53
N GLY A 62 -15.46 10.70 -23.85
CA GLY A 62 -16.76 10.11 -24.19
C GLY A 62 -16.91 8.64 -23.80
N GLU A 63 -16.22 8.19 -22.73
CA GLU A 63 -16.34 6.80 -22.24
C GLU A 63 -17.81 6.40 -21.96
N PRO A 64 -18.18 5.13 -22.13
CA PRO A 64 -19.55 4.67 -21.93
C PRO A 64 -20.02 4.85 -20.48
N VAL A 65 -21.35 4.90 -20.28
CA VAL A 65 -21.97 5.16 -18.97
C VAL A 65 -21.59 4.06 -17.97
N GLU A 66 -21.51 2.81 -18.42
CA GLU A 66 -21.14 1.64 -17.64
C GLU A 66 -19.73 1.77 -17.07
N TRP A 67 -18.80 2.27 -17.90
CA TRP A 67 -17.42 2.54 -17.48
C TRP A 67 -17.39 3.64 -16.42
N ARG A 68 -18.11 4.74 -16.65
CA ARG A 68 -18.21 5.86 -15.69
C ARG A 68 -18.79 5.39 -14.34
N ARG A 69 -19.85 4.58 -14.38
CA ARG A 69 -20.44 3.95 -13.18
C ARG A 69 -19.43 3.07 -12.45
N ALA A 70 -18.60 2.30 -13.17
CA ALA A 70 -17.57 1.48 -12.55
C ALA A 70 -16.50 2.32 -11.83
N VAL A 71 -16.04 3.42 -12.44
CA VAL A 71 -15.09 4.34 -11.81
C VAL A 71 -15.67 4.99 -10.56
N LEU A 72 -16.93 5.46 -10.62
CA LEU A 72 -17.61 6.05 -9.46
C LEU A 72 -17.81 5.05 -8.30
N ARG A 73 -18.07 3.77 -8.61
CA ARG A 73 -18.12 2.71 -7.58
C ARG A 73 -16.77 2.52 -6.89
N LYS A 74 -15.66 2.52 -7.66
CA LYS A 74 -14.30 2.43 -7.10
C LYS A 74 -13.99 3.64 -6.22
N LEU A 75 -14.30 4.85 -6.69
CA LEU A 75 -14.12 6.08 -5.92
C LEU A 75 -14.90 6.04 -4.59
N SER A 76 -16.12 5.52 -4.62
CA SER A 76 -16.93 5.32 -3.41
C SER A 76 -16.33 4.29 -2.46
N GLY A 77 -15.57 3.31 -2.96
CA GLY A 77 -14.79 2.36 -2.17
C GLY A 77 -13.68 3.09 -1.40
N GLU A 78 -12.81 3.79 -2.12
CA GLU A 78 -11.70 4.55 -1.51
C GLU A 78 -12.19 5.57 -0.46
N ALA A 79 -13.33 6.22 -0.69
CA ALA A 79 -13.92 7.14 0.28
C ALA A 79 -14.35 6.44 1.59
N ARG A 80 -14.84 5.19 1.50
CA ARG A 80 -15.19 4.39 2.70
C ARG A 80 -13.94 3.95 3.43
N ASP A 81 -12.90 3.54 2.72
CA ASP A 81 -11.63 3.11 3.31
C ASP A 81 -10.93 4.28 4.01
N LEU A 82 -10.93 5.47 3.39
CA LEU A 82 -10.47 6.71 4.02
C LEU A 82 -11.22 6.97 5.34
N LEU A 83 -12.56 6.87 5.33
CA LEU A 83 -13.37 7.10 6.52
C LEU A 83 -13.13 6.03 7.60
N ALA A 84 -12.86 4.79 7.22
CA ALA A 84 -12.50 3.71 8.14
C ALA A 84 -11.17 4.01 8.83
N GLY A 85 -10.12 4.36 8.07
CA GLY A 85 -8.83 4.75 8.61
C GLY A 85 -8.93 5.97 9.54
N LEU A 86 -9.73 6.98 9.20
CA LEU A 86 -9.95 8.16 10.05
C LEU A 86 -10.62 7.79 11.38
N ARG A 87 -11.61 6.89 11.34
CA ARG A 87 -12.28 6.39 12.55
C ARG A 87 -11.31 5.61 13.44
N GLU A 88 -10.43 4.82 12.84
CA GLU A 88 -9.42 4.05 13.56
C GLU A 88 -8.36 4.97 14.19
N ALA A 89 -7.81 5.92 13.43
CA ALA A 89 -6.89 6.93 13.95
C ALA A 89 -7.50 7.69 15.14
N ARG A 90 -8.78 8.10 15.01
CA ARG A 90 -9.49 8.77 16.11
C ARG A 90 -9.67 7.89 17.34
N ARG A 91 -9.88 6.58 17.18
CA ARG A 91 -9.95 5.63 18.31
C ARG A 91 -8.59 5.47 18.98
N ALA A 92 -7.50 5.43 18.22
CA ALA A 92 -6.15 5.35 18.77
C ALA A 92 -5.81 6.60 19.62
N LEU A 93 -6.21 7.80 19.17
CA LEU A 93 -6.03 9.04 19.93
C LEU A 93 -6.86 9.11 21.22
N ASN A 94 -8.02 8.46 21.26
CA ASN A 94 -8.95 8.51 22.40
C ASN A 94 -8.78 7.31 23.34
N ARG A 95 -7.77 6.45 23.12
CA ARG A 95 -7.49 5.31 23.99
C ARG A 95 -6.71 5.83 25.21
N PRO A 96 -7.17 5.56 26.45
CA PRO A 96 -6.52 6.02 27.67
C PRO A 96 -5.15 5.37 27.90
#